data_AF-A0A9P6HZ74-F1
#
_entry.id   AF-A0A9P6HZ74-F1
#
_cell.length_a   1.000
_cell.length_b   1.000
_cell.length_c   1.000
_cell.angle_alpha   90.00
_cell.angle_beta   90.00
_cell.angle_gamma   90.00
#
_symmetry.space_group_name_H-M   'P 1'
#
loop_
_entity.id
_entity.type
_entity.pdbx_description
1 polymer ?
#
loop_
_entity_poly.entity_id
_entity_poly.type
_entity_poly.pdbx_seq_one_letter_code
_entity_poly.pdbx_strand_id
1 'polypeptide(L)'
;MVGSSPSPSSGLLAACMAPPNPVILSTPLTTTGISPTGLLTHATMPPAPMTMNDTFDFAPGSMLDDGMRLQLQSVYFDQFHPQWPMLHRETFESTLQPKLLMQAVITVGLWFSSAPGSKDLAVRFHDHLLAEVGNRILELLEQSRQGLLSPRLDLLPIFQAMLISTILVPYRADKTMENVMMTHSMLLETFKATGIYDQAKINAASHLCGTSGYPWVFRESYQRLAVFQFKLHLILQAVFITIYPALRISRNAEPAMLRVKVPMPLMMWDGPAAQWFGMIPTDPELLDDGDDDVLVISKMCDKAIMMMDNKPLLPLLSWDRCLGMAIWFPNMGDTVNWTRVLQLVNVVGAAHLAGYHWASDQIAMHNILQLRDKDIITQQWFRGWDFGRVYGPAMVIGTASVFGFLAWKDGTQSPSFIYNLAASVLMGFVGPYTQIRVFPVNDKLLAEHDRIVKGGKKADEQAKGASYEEVRQWAVDWKRLDLHRQMLAFSAVVAGLIAALRT
;
A
#
# COMPACT_ATOMS: atom_id res chain seq x y z
N MET A 1 -41.52 -61.63 22.08
CA MET A 1 -41.03 -60.85 23.25
C MET A 1 -40.95 -59.40 22.77
N VAL A 2 -42.06 -58.64 22.73
CA VAL A 2 -42.81 -58.01 23.83
C VAL A 2 -41.97 -57.07 24.69
N GLY A 3 -42.23 -55.77 24.49
CA GLY A 3 -42.36 -54.75 25.54
C GLY A 3 -41.24 -53.72 25.61
N SER A 4 -41.46 -52.45 25.93
CA SER A 4 -42.65 -51.62 26.13
C SER A 4 -42.12 -50.18 26.31
N SER A 5 -42.85 -49.18 25.84
CA SER A 5 -42.65 -47.77 26.23
C SER A 5 -42.85 -47.55 27.73
N PRO A 6 -42.48 -46.37 28.27
CA PRO A 6 -43.54 -45.43 28.59
C PRO A 6 -43.20 -43.94 28.38
N SER A 7 -44.22 -43.18 27.99
CA SER A 7 -44.32 -41.73 28.16
C SER A 7 -44.66 -41.37 29.62
N PRO A 8 -44.63 -40.08 29.97
CA PRO A 8 -45.76 -39.50 30.68
C PRO A 8 -46.25 -38.18 30.06
N SER A 9 -47.58 -38.04 30.07
CA SER A 9 -48.39 -36.87 29.74
C SER A 9 -48.78 -36.10 31.01
N SER A 10 -49.05 -34.79 30.89
CA SER A 10 -50.37 -34.17 31.15
C SER A 10 -50.30 -32.69 31.61
N GLY A 11 -51.23 -31.88 31.09
CA GLY A 11 -51.56 -30.52 31.54
C GLY A 11 -51.85 -29.54 30.38
N LEU A 12 -52.83 -29.78 29.49
CA LEU A 12 -54.23 -29.30 29.57
C LEU A 12 -54.38 -27.77 29.77
N LEU A 13 -54.76 -27.06 28.70
CA LEU A 13 -56.01 -26.28 28.61
C LEU A 13 -56.30 -25.90 27.12
N ALA A 14 -57.39 -26.48 26.61
CA ALA A 14 -58.13 -26.07 25.41
C ALA A 14 -59.05 -24.88 25.77
N ALA A 15 -59.78 -24.13 24.93
CA ALA A 15 -60.20 -24.08 23.53
C ALA A 15 -60.77 -22.62 23.33
N CYS A 16 -60.93 -22.00 22.15
CA CYS A 16 -61.96 -22.16 21.10
C CYS A 16 -61.70 -21.02 20.06
N MET A 17 -61.56 -21.24 18.74
CA MET A 17 -62.60 -21.20 17.67
C MET A 17 -63.62 -20.04 17.80
N ALA A 18 -64.00 -19.21 16.81
CA ALA A 18 -63.74 -18.99 15.38
C ALA A 18 -64.43 -17.62 14.98
N PRO A 19 -64.85 -17.27 13.72
CA PRO A 19 -64.27 -16.17 12.92
C PRO A 19 -65.31 -15.09 12.44
N PRO A 20 -65.29 -14.55 11.19
CA PRO A 20 -65.10 -13.12 10.85
C PRO A 20 -66.35 -12.44 10.23
N ASN A 21 -66.34 -11.11 9.95
CA ASN A 21 -67.11 -10.46 8.85
C ASN A 21 -66.95 -8.91 8.71
N PRO A 22 -67.42 -8.26 7.61
CA PRO A 22 -66.60 -7.35 6.78
C PRO A 22 -67.27 -5.99 6.38
N VAL A 23 -66.69 -5.30 5.37
CA VAL A 23 -67.27 -4.26 4.45
C VAL A 23 -67.43 -2.84 5.09
N ILE A 24 -67.05 -1.71 4.47
CA ILE A 24 -67.74 -1.00 3.36
C ILE A 24 -66.85 0.06 2.69
N LEU A 25 -67.00 0.10 1.36
CA LEU A 25 -66.50 1.03 0.35
C LEU A 25 -67.39 2.30 0.25
N SER A 26 -66.81 3.49 0.07
CA SER A 26 -67.54 4.61 -0.55
C SER A 26 -66.64 5.71 -1.14
N THR A 27 -66.89 5.98 -2.42
CA THR A 27 -66.60 7.18 -3.24
C THR A 27 -67.82 7.30 -4.20
N PRO A 28 -67.99 8.33 -5.06
CA PRO A 28 -67.45 9.71 -5.17
C PRO A 28 -68.57 10.76 -5.45
N LEU A 29 -68.20 12.01 -5.78
CA LEU A 29 -68.73 12.91 -6.85
C LEU A 29 -68.67 14.41 -6.42
N THR A 30 -67.79 15.25 -6.99
CA THR A 30 -67.91 16.08 -8.22
C THR A 30 -68.64 17.42 -7.99
N THR A 31 -68.05 18.52 -8.52
CA THR A 31 -68.67 19.49 -9.48
C THR A 31 -68.31 20.97 -9.20
N THR A 32 -67.46 21.50 -10.11
CA THR A 32 -67.45 22.84 -10.75
C THR A 32 -67.25 24.15 -9.97
N GLY A 33 -66.42 25.04 -10.54
CA GLY A 33 -66.76 26.47 -10.53
C GLY A 33 -65.68 27.47 -10.99
N ILE A 34 -65.68 27.79 -12.30
CA ILE A 34 -65.53 29.15 -12.89
C ILE A 34 -64.13 29.83 -12.87
N SER A 35 -63.69 30.23 -14.06
CA SER A 35 -62.63 31.23 -14.35
C SER A 35 -63.28 32.58 -14.71
N PRO A 36 -62.61 33.72 -14.49
CA PRO A 36 -62.32 34.57 -15.66
C PRO A 36 -60.95 35.28 -15.66
N THR A 37 -60.61 35.67 -16.87
CA THR A 37 -59.42 36.30 -17.44
C THR A 37 -59.01 37.66 -16.84
N GLY A 38 -57.70 37.93 -16.77
CA GLY A 38 -57.13 39.28 -16.59
C GLY A 38 -55.61 39.32 -16.77
N LEU A 39 -55.12 39.93 -17.86
CA LEU A 39 -53.71 40.26 -18.11
C LEU A 39 -53.24 41.40 -17.18
N LEU A 40 -52.04 41.30 -16.58
CA LEU A 40 -50.92 42.27 -16.71
C LEU A 40 -49.78 42.02 -15.67
N THR A 41 -48.57 41.88 -16.21
CA THR A 41 -47.24 42.32 -15.72
C THR A 41 -46.65 41.83 -14.38
N HIS A 42 -45.63 40.97 -14.52
CA HIS A 42 -44.31 40.98 -13.87
C HIS A 42 -44.20 41.24 -12.36
N ALA A 43 -43.91 40.16 -11.61
CA ALA A 43 -43.02 40.21 -10.45
C ALA A 43 -42.29 38.87 -10.31
N THR A 44 -40.97 38.90 -10.51
CA THR A 44 -40.05 37.78 -10.30
C THR A 44 -40.09 37.37 -8.83
N MET A 45 -40.50 36.13 -8.53
CA MET A 45 -40.31 35.51 -7.22
C MET A 45 -39.21 34.45 -7.28
N PRO A 46 -38.39 34.33 -6.22
CA PRO A 46 -37.31 33.35 -6.17
C PRO A 46 -37.89 31.92 -6.20
N PRO A 47 -37.19 30.94 -6.79
CA PRO A 47 -37.66 29.57 -6.77
C PRO A 47 -37.77 29.10 -5.31
N ALA A 48 -38.95 28.60 -4.95
CA ALA A 48 -39.21 27.96 -3.67
C ALA A 48 -38.21 26.81 -3.44
N PRO A 49 -37.80 26.56 -2.19
CA PRO A 49 -36.86 25.49 -1.89
C PRO A 49 -37.50 24.15 -2.23
N MET A 50 -36.94 23.45 -3.22
CA MET A 50 -37.33 22.09 -3.54
C MET A 50 -37.10 21.22 -2.31
N THR A 51 -38.18 20.73 -1.71
CA THR A 51 -38.15 19.71 -0.67
C THR A 51 -37.54 18.44 -1.26
N MET A 52 -36.35 18.11 -0.77
CA MET A 52 -35.60 16.88 -1.00
C MET A 52 -36.48 15.66 -0.69
N ASN A 53 -37.15 15.09 -1.70
CA ASN A 53 -37.73 13.74 -1.62
C ASN A 53 -38.03 13.13 -3.01
N ASP A 54 -37.31 13.54 -4.05
CA ASP A 54 -37.30 12.81 -5.31
C ASP A 54 -36.38 11.61 -5.17
N THR A 55 -36.98 10.47 -4.83
CA THR A 55 -36.35 9.16 -4.98
C THR A 55 -36.13 8.98 -6.48
N PHE A 56 -34.88 9.14 -6.95
CA PHE A 56 -34.49 9.00 -8.35
C PHE A 56 -34.72 7.54 -8.81
N ASP A 57 -35.96 7.24 -9.16
CA ASP A 57 -36.38 5.94 -9.63
C ASP A 57 -36.03 5.78 -11.11
N PHE A 58 -35.24 4.74 -11.38
CA PHE A 58 -34.97 4.21 -12.73
C PHE A 58 -36.18 3.41 -13.26
N ALA A 59 -37.40 3.89 -12.98
CA ALA A 59 -38.63 3.31 -13.48
C ALA A 59 -38.79 3.61 -14.99
N PRO A 60 -39.60 2.83 -15.73
CA PRO A 60 -39.91 3.15 -17.14
C PRO A 60 -40.53 4.55 -17.22
N GLY A 61 -39.82 5.49 -17.86
CA GLY A 61 -40.13 6.93 -17.85
C GLY A 61 -39.09 7.84 -17.14
N SER A 62 -38.01 7.25 -16.62
CA SER A 62 -36.82 7.93 -16.07
C SER A 62 -36.07 8.77 -17.12
N MET A 63 -35.27 9.76 -16.66
CA MET A 63 -34.48 10.70 -17.48
C MET A 63 -33.56 10.08 -18.55
N LEU A 64 -33.33 8.77 -18.51
CA LEU A 64 -32.50 8.04 -19.46
C LEU A 64 -33.40 7.15 -20.33
N ASP A 65 -33.50 7.49 -21.62
CA ASP A 65 -34.14 6.64 -22.63
C ASP A 65 -33.49 5.24 -22.66
N ASP A 66 -34.25 4.20 -23.01
CA ASP A 66 -33.75 2.82 -23.06
C ASP A 66 -32.54 2.67 -24.00
N GLY A 67 -32.52 3.44 -25.09
CA GLY A 67 -31.37 3.51 -25.99
C GLY A 67 -30.11 4.06 -25.32
N MET A 68 -30.25 5.10 -24.50
CA MET A 68 -29.14 5.65 -23.71
C MET A 68 -28.66 4.65 -22.65
N ARG A 69 -29.58 3.91 -22.02
CA ARG A 69 -29.23 2.87 -21.04
C ARG A 69 -28.39 1.76 -21.66
N LEU A 70 -28.74 1.29 -22.87
CA LEU A 70 -27.96 0.28 -23.59
C LEU A 70 -26.59 0.82 -24.03
N GLN A 71 -26.54 2.07 -24.48
CA GLN A 71 -25.27 2.71 -24.85
C GLN A 71 -24.32 2.79 -23.65
N LEU A 72 -24.80 3.20 -22.48
CA LEU A 72 -23.98 3.31 -21.27
C LEU A 72 -23.51 1.94 -20.75
N GLN A 73 -24.32 0.88 -20.91
CA GLN A 73 -23.89 -0.49 -20.65
C GLN A 73 -22.75 -0.91 -21.59
N SER A 74 -22.83 -0.61 -22.89
CA SER A 74 -21.73 -0.86 -23.82
C SER A 74 -20.46 -0.14 -23.37
N VAL A 75 -20.57 1.16 -23.00
CA VAL A 75 -19.43 1.94 -22.51
C VAL A 75 -18.79 1.30 -21.27
N TYR A 76 -19.59 0.77 -20.33
CA TYR A 76 -19.06 0.01 -19.19
C TYR A 76 -18.22 -1.19 -19.64
N PHE A 77 -18.79 -2.01 -20.52
CA PHE A 77 -18.15 -3.23 -21.01
C PHE A 77 -16.93 -2.98 -21.90
N ASP A 78 -16.87 -1.82 -22.56
CA ASP A 78 -15.78 -1.48 -23.48
C ASP A 78 -14.64 -0.70 -22.79
N GLN A 79 -14.95 0.11 -21.77
CA GLN A 79 -13.95 1.01 -21.15
C GLN A 79 -13.52 0.56 -19.75
N PHE A 80 -14.43 0.02 -18.94
CA PHE A 80 -14.17 -0.32 -17.55
C PHE A 80 -13.91 -1.81 -17.34
N HIS A 81 -14.78 -2.66 -17.89
CA HIS A 81 -14.73 -4.10 -17.77
C HIS A 81 -13.39 -4.74 -18.20
N PRO A 82 -12.66 -4.27 -19.24
CA PRO A 82 -11.37 -4.85 -19.58
C PRO A 82 -10.32 -4.75 -18.45
N GLN A 83 -10.43 -3.75 -17.57
CA GLN A 83 -9.53 -3.55 -16.42
C GLN A 83 -10.08 -4.19 -15.13
N TRP A 84 -11.41 -4.29 -15.04
CA TRP A 84 -12.15 -4.78 -13.88
C TRP A 84 -13.26 -5.75 -14.31
N PRO A 85 -12.91 -6.93 -14.84
CA PRO A 85 -13.89 -7.87 -15.37
C PRO A 85 -14.64 -8.61 -14.26
N MET A 86 -15.51 -7.89 -13.57
CA MET A 86 -16.29 -8.36 -12.42
C MET A 86 -17.62 -9.01 -12.83
N LEU A 87 -18.17 -8.61 -13.97
CA LEU A 87 -19.46 -9.08 -14.46
C LEU A 87 -19.24 -10.04 -15.62
N HIS A 88 -20.02 -11.12 -15.69
CA HIS A 88 -20.02 -12.00 -16.86
C HIS A 88 -20.91 -11.37 -17.93
N ARG A 89 -20.34 -10.97 -19.08
CA ARG A 89 -21.04 -10.16 -20.09
C ARG A 89 -22.36 -10.81 -20.53
N GLU A 90 -22.33 -12.05 -20.99
CA GLU A 90 -23.52 -12.73 -21.50
C GLU A 90 -24.60 -12.89 -20.42
N THR A 91 -24.22 -13.26 -19.19
CA THR A 91 -25.19 -13.43 -18.09
C THR A 91 -25.79 -12.09 -17.69
N PHE A 92 -25.00 -11.02 -17.70
CA PHE A 92 -25.49 -9.68 -17.40
C PHE A 92 -26.49 -9.20 -18.45
N GLU A 93 -26.19 -9.37 -19.73
CA GLU A 93 -27.03 -8.94 -20.85
C GLU A 93 -28.30 -9.80 -21.02
N SER A 94 -28.23 -11.09 -20.69
CA SER A 94 -29.36 -12.03 -20.85
C SER A 94 -30.32 -12.09 -19.67
N THR A 95 -29.97 -11.53 -18.50
CA THR A 95 -30.79 -11.59 -17.28
C THR A 95 -31.19 -10.22 -16.76
N LEU A 96 -32.35 -10.16 -16.08
CA LEU A 96 -32.79 -8.93 -15.44
C LEU A 96 -31.88 -8.61 -14.24
N GLN A 97 -31.24 -7.45 -14.30
CA GLN A 97 -30.30 -7.03 -13.26
C GLN A 97 -31.02 -6.31 -12.10
N PRO A 98 -30.58 -6.53 -10.85
CA PRO A 98 -31.06 -5.74 -9.71
C PRO A 98 -30.76 -4.25 -9.88
N LYS A 99 -31.64 -3.40 -9.33
CA LYS A 99 -31.58 -1.93 -9.45
C LYS A 99 -30.20 -1.38 -9.07
N LEU A 100 -29.66 -1.79 -7.91
CA LEU A 100 -28.37 -1.31 -7.39
C LEU A 100 -27.20 -1.61 -8.34
N LEU A 101 -27.16 -2.82 -8.92
CA LEU A 101 -26.11 -3.20 -9.85
C LEU A 101 -26.23 -2.45 -11.17
N MET A 102 -27.45 -2.30 -11.69
CA MET A 102 -27.69 -1.51 -12.90
C MET A 102 -27.28 -0.05 -12.70
N GLN A 103 -27.60 0.56 -11.56
CA GLN A 103 -27.17 1.92 -11.20
C GLN A 103 -25.64 2.05 -11.21
N ALA A 104 -24.92 1.09 -10.65
CA ALA A 104 -23.45 1.09 -10.66
C ALA A 104 -22.88 1.03 -12.09
N VAL A 105 -23.40 0.14 -12.93
CA VAL A 105 -22.98 -0.01 -14.34
C VAL A 105 -23.25 1.27 -15.13
N ILE A 106 -24.46 1.84 -15.01
CA ILE A 106 -24.83 3.07 -15.71
C ILE A 106 -24.01 4.27 -15.23
N THR A 107 -23.73 4.38 -13.93
CA THR A 107 -22.90 5.45 -13.35
C THR A 107 -21.47 5.40 -13.90
N VAL A 108 -20.87 4.22 -13.97
CA VAL A 108 -19.57 4.02 -14.60
C VAL A 108 -19.63 4.32 -16.10
N GLY A 109 -20.67 3.86 -16.80
CA GLY A 109 -20.89 4.17 -18.21
C GLY A 109 -20.95 5.68 -18.47
N LEU A 110 -21.61 6.45 -17.60
CA LEU A 110 -21.65 7.91 -17.67
C LEU A 110 -20.27 8.52 -17.45
N TRP A 111 -19.49 7.99 -16.50
CA TRP A 111 -18.15 8.51 -16.20
C TRP A 111 -17.17 8.38 -17.38
N PHE A 112 -17.22 7.25 -18.09
CA PHE A 112 -16.37 6.96 -19.25
C PHE A 112 -16.97 7.40 -20.58
N SER A 113 -18.21 7.90 -20.58
CA SER A 113 -18.82 8.47 -21.78
C SER A 113 -18.09 9.75 -22.20
N SER A 114 -17.94 9.94 -23.51
CA SER A 114 -17.41 11.18 -24.09
C SER A 114 -18.48 12.26 -24.26
N ALA A 115 -19.73 12.00 -23.88
CA ALA A 115 -20.83 12.94 -24.06
C ALA A 115 -20.70 14.16 -23.13
N PRO A 116 -21.00 15.40 -23.59
CA PRO A 116 -20.98 16.58 -22.74
C PRO A 116 -21.91 16.45 -21.52
N GLY A 117 -21.46 16.87 -20.34
CA GLY A 117 -22.24 16.82 -19.09
C GLY A 117 -22.41 15.42 -18.47
N SER A 118 -21.94 14.36 -19.13
CA SER A 118 -22.02 12.97 -18.63
C SER A 118 -21.28 12.77 -17.31
N LYS A 119 -20.08 13.37 -17.17
CA LYS A 119 -19.28 13.30 -15.94
C LYS A 119 -19.94 13.99 -14.75
N ASP A 120 -20.56 15.16 -14.95
CA ASP A 120 -21.27 15.87 -13.87
C ASP A 120 -22.50 15.08 -13.40
N LEU A 121 -23.18 14.38 -14.33
CA LEU A 121 -24.26 13.47 -13.98
C LEU A 121 -23.72 12.23 -13.26
N ALA A 122 -22.60 11.66 -13.73
CA ALA A 122 -21.94 10.52 -13.11
C ALA A 122 -21.54 10.81 -11.66
N VAL A 123 -21.01 12.00 -11.38
CA VAL A 123 -20.67 12.43 -10.01
C VAL A 123 -21.91 12.43 -9.11
N ARG A 124 -23.00 13.06 -9.55
CA ARG A 124 -24.25 13.12 -8.78
C ARG A 124 -24.83 11.73 -8.53
N PHE A 125 -24.84 10.87 -9.55
CA PHE A 125 -25.34 9.50 -9.42
C PHE A 125 -24.45 8.68 -8.51
N HIS A 126 -23.14 8.86 -8.61
CA HIS A 126 -22.19 8.16 -7.77
C HIS A 126 -22.29 8.58 -6.30
N ASP A 127 -22.53 9.85 -5.98
CA ASP A 127 -22.72 10.31 -4.60
C ASP A 127 -23.95 9.64 -3.94
N HIS A 128 -25.06 9.52 -4.68
CA HIS A 128 -26.25 8.79 -4.21
C HIS A 128 -25.96 7.29 -4.05
N LEU A 129 -25.25 6.71 -5.02
CA LEU A 129 -24.89 5.29 -5.01
C LEU A 129 -23.97 4.94 -3.84
N LEU A 130 -23.01 5.81 -3.49
CA LEU A 130 -22.13 5.62 -2.33
C LEU A 130 -22.91 5.66 -1.00
N ALA A 131 -23.93 6.52 -0.89
CA ALA A 131 -24.80 6.54 0.29
C ALA A 131 -25.63 5.25 0.40
N GLU A 132 -26.21 4.78 -0.70
CA GLU A 132 -26.99 3.53 -0.75
C GLU A 132 -26.12 2.31 -0.45
N VAL A 133 -24.92 2.24 -1.05
CA VAL A 133 -23.89 1.22 -0.77
C VAL A 133 -23.47 1.26 0.70
N GLY A 134 -23.23 2.46 1.27
CA GLY A 134 -22.86 2.62 2.67
C GLY A 134 -23.91 2.05 3.63
N ASN A 135 -25.18 2.38 3.40
CA ASN A 135 -26.30 1.83 4.18
C ASN A 135 -26.38 0.31 4.05
N ARG A 136 -26.23 -0.22 2.84
CA ARG A 136 -26.28 -1.66 2.61
C ARG A 136 -25.11 -2.41 3.24
N ILE A 137 -23.91 -1.81 3.28
CA ILE A 137 -22.76 -2.39 3.99
C ILE A 137 -23.04 -2.47 5.49
N LEU A 138 -23.65 -1.44 6.09
CA LEU A 138 -24.03 -1.45 7.52
C LEU A 138 -25.00 -2.58 7.85
N GLU A 139 -26.05 -2.75 7.03
CA GLU A 139 -27.00 -3.87 7.19
C GLU A 139 -26.32 -5.24 7.11
N LEU A 140 -25.39 -5.42 6.17
CA LEU A 140 -24.64 -6.67 6.03
C LEU A 140 -23.65 -6.89 7.19
N LEU A 141 -23.06 -5.83 7.74
CA LEU A 141 -22.22 -5.95 8.94
C LEU A 141 -23.03 -6.38 10.16
N GLU A 142 -24.29 -5.94 10.29
CA GLU A 142 -25.18 -6.44 11.34
C GLU A 142 -25.48 -7.94 11.16
N GLN A 143 -25.74 -8.38 9.93
CA GLN A 143 -25.93 -9.81 9.60
C GLN A 143 -24.66 -10.63 9.85
N SER A 144 -23.48 -10.05 9.58
CA SER A 144 -22.17 -10.64 9.90
C SER A 144 -22.04 -10.95 11.39
N ARG A 145 -22.42 -10.02 12.26
CA ARG A 145 -22.38 -10.19 13.72
C ARG A 145 -23.29 -11.32 14.22
N GLN A 146 -24.31 -11.68 13.45
CA GLN A 146 -25.22 -12.78 13.72
C GLN A 146 -24.74 -14.12 13.11
N GLY A 147 -23.60 -14.12 12.40
CA GLY A 147 -23.06 -15.32 11.73
C GLY A 147 -23.86 -15.78 10.52
N LEU A 148 -24.68 -14.90 9.92
CA LEU A 148 -25.62 -15.25 8.85
C LEU A 148 -25.05 -15.07 7.43
N LEU A 149 -23.83 -14.57 7.30
CA LEU A 149 -23.20 -14.35 6.00
C LEU A 149 -22.47 -15.59 5.49
N SER A 150 -22.74 -15.91 4.23
CA SER A 150 -22.03 -16.90 3.43
C SER A 150 -22.13 -16.47 1.96
N PRO A 151 -21.31 -17.00 1.04
CA PRO A 151 -21.46 -16.67 -0.38
C PRO A 151 -22.84 -17.16 -0.85
N ARG A 152 -23.63 -16.28 -1.46
CA ARG A 152 -24.99 -16.59 -1.95
C ARG A 152 -25.29 -15.86 -3.26
N LEU A 153 -26.25 -16.37 -4.02
CA LEU A 153 -26.59 -15.84 -5.34
C LEU A 153 -27.29 -14.47 -5.26
N ASP A 154 -28.06 -14.22 -4.19
CA ASP A 154 -28.72 -12.94 -3.92
C ASP A 154 -27.75 -11.83 -3.50
N LEU A 155 -26.66 -12.19 -2.82
CA LEU A 155 -25.64 -11.24 -2.36
C LEU A 155 -24.63 -10.86 -3.44
N LEU A 156 -24.42 -11.72 -4.44
CA LEU A 156 -23.44 -11.49 -5.50
C LEU A 156 -23.62 -10.14 -6.24
N PRO A 157 -24.80 -9.79 -6.78
CA PRO A 157 -24.98 -8.51 -7.47
C PRO A 157 -24.83 -7.30 -6.53
N ILE A 158 -25.13 -7.48 -5.24
CA ILE A 158 -24.94 -6.44 -4.22
C ILE A 158 -23.44 -6.18 -4.04
N PHE A 159 -22.63 -7.22 -3.84
CA PHE A 159 -21.18 -7.09 -3.70
C PHE A 159 -20.50 -6.55 -4.96
N GLN A 160 -20.96 -6.97 -6.15
CA GLN A 160 -20.50 -6.43 -7.42
C GLN A 160 -20.78 -4.92 -7.50
N ALA A 161 -22.00 -4.48 -7.16
CA ALA A 161 -22.35 -3.06 -7.16
C ALA A 161 -21.51 -2.25 -6.14
N MET A 162 -21.34 -2.76 -4.92
CA MET A 162 -20.53 -2.12 -3.88
C MET A 162 -19.08 -1.93 -4.33
N LEU A 163 -18.47 -2.98 -4.87
CA LEU A 163 -17.08 -2.93 -5.28
C LEU A 163 -16.89 -2.06 -6.54
N ILE A 164 -17.78 -2.13 -7.55
CA ILE A 164 -17.76 -1.24 -8.72
C ILE A 164 -17.82 0.23 -8.29
N SER A 165 -18.75 0.55 -7.38
CA SER A 165 -18.91 1.91 -6.85
C SER A 165 -17.64 2.38 -6.15
N THR A 166 -17.07 1.53 -5.29
CA THR A 166 -15.84 1.87 -4.56
C THR A 166 -14.63 2.05 -5.49
N ILE A 167 -14.51 1.21 -6.54
CA ILE A 167 -13.45 1.32 -7.56
C ILE A 167 -13.53 2.65 -8.31
N LEU A 168 -14.72 3.19 -8.55
CA LEU A 168 -14.89 4.43 -9.30
C LEU A 168 -14.33 5.66 -8.55
N VAL A 169 -14.20 5.61 -7.22
CA VAL A 169 -13.75 6.77 -6.45
C VAL A 169 -12.32 7.21 -6.78
N PRO A 170 -11.31 6.32 -6.81
CA PRO A 170 -9.97 6.67 -7.31
C PRO A 170 -9.95 7.36 -8.68
N TYR A 171 -10.89 7.06 -9.58
CA TYR A 171 -10.98 7.71 -10.89
C TYR A 171 -11.49 9.16 -10.80
N ARG A 172 -12.29 9.50 -9.78
CA ARG A 172 -12.82 10.86 -9.56
C ARG A 172 -11.76 11.84 -9.06
N ALA A 173 -10.77 11.36 -8.30
CA ALA A 173 -9.70 12.16 -7.70
C ALA A 173 -10.19 13.42 -6.94
N ASP A 174 -11.37 13.35 -6.30
CA ASP A 174 -11.99 14.45 -5.55
C ASP A 174 -11.93 14.22 -4.02
N LYS A 175 -12.60 15.09 -3.26
CA LYS A 175 -12.60 15.07 -1.77
C LYS A 175 -13.25 13.82 -1.15
N THR A 176 -13.84 12.92 -1.94
CA THR A 176 -14.50 11.71 -1.41
C THR A 176 -13.52 10.63 -0.91
N MET A 177 -12.21 10.81 -1.14
CA MET A 177 -11.18 9.83 -0.75
C MET A 177 -11.17 9.49 0.74
N GLU A 178 -11.49 10.43 1.63
CA GLU A 178 -11.56 10.18 3.09
C GLU A 178 -12.71 9.22 3.44
N ASN A 179 -13.89 9.40 2.83
CA ASN A 179 -15.05 8.53 3.05
C ASN A 179 -14.82 7.11 2.51
N VAL A 180 -14.00 6.97 1.47
CA VAL A 180 -13.62 5.66 0.91
C VAL A 180 -12.82 4.84 1.88
N MET A 181 -11.98 5.45 2.71
CA MET A 181 -11.18 4.70 3.68
C MET A 181 -12.03 3.90 4.67
N MET A 182 -13.06 4.55 5.20
CA MET A 182 -14.03 3.94 6.09
C MET A 182 -14.86 2.89 5.34
N THR A 183 -15.39 3.25 4.17
CA THR A 183 -16.23 2.37 3.34
C THR A 183 -15.48 1.12 2.87
N HIS A 184 -14.22 1.26 2.45
CA HIS A 184 -13.34 0.16 2.06
C HIS A 184 -13.05 -0.78 3.22
N SER A 185 -12.76 -0.24 4.40
CA SER A 185 -12.51 -1.04 5.60
C SER A 185 -13.74 -1.85 6.00
N MET A 186 -14.93 -1.23 5.93
CA MET A 186 -16.19 -1.91 6.18
C MET A 186 -16.49 -2.98 5.13
N LEU A 187 -16.26 -2.69 3.84
CA LEU A 187 -16.41 -3.64 2.74
C LEU A 187 -15.50 -4.86 2.93
N LEU A 188 -14.23 -4.64 3.28
CA LEU A 188 -13.25 -5.69 3.58
C LEU A 188 -13.74 -6.63 4.69
N GLU A 189 -14.23 -6.07 5.80
CA GLU A 189 -14.73 -6.88 6.93
C GLU A 189 -16.02 -7.63 6.56
N THR A 190 -16.93 -7.02 5.80
CA THR A 190 -18.12 -7.71 5.26
C THR A 190 -17.73 -8.89 4.36
N PHE A 191 -16.76 -8.69 3.46
CA PHE A 191 -16.27 -9.72 2.54
C PHE A 191 -15.59 -10.87 3.29
N LYS A 192 -14.79 -10.55 4.32
CA LYS A 192 -14.19 -11.55 5.21
C LYS A 192 -15.25 -12.39 5.93
N ALA A 193 -16.24 -11.72 6.53
CA ALA A 193 -17.31 -12.39 7.26
C ALA A 193 -18.14 -13.30 6.35
N THR A 194 -18.38 -12.87 5.11
CA THR A 194 -19.07 -13.69 4.10
C THR A 194 -18.23 -14.88 3.64
N GLY A 195 -16.90 -14.82 3.79
CA GLY A 195 -16.02 -15.91 3.39
C GLY A 195 -15.70 -15.94 1.90
N ILE A 196 -15.78 -14.81 1.19
CA ILE A 196 -15.48 -14.76 -0.25
C ILE A 196 -14.00 -15.00 -0.57
N TYR A 197 -13.12 -14.91 0.43
CA TYR A 197 -11.68 -15.16 0.27
C TYR A 197 -11.30 -16.62 0.47
N ASP A 198 -12.28 -17.50 0.70
CA ASP A 198 -12.08 -18.92 0.97
C ASP A 198 -12.71 -19.76 -0.15
N GLN A 199 -11.87 -20.42 -0.95
CA GLN A 199 -12.30 -21.23 -2.07
C GLN A 199 -13.26 -22.36 -1.65
N ALA A 200 -13.06 -22.97 -0.48
CA ALA A 200 -13.90 -24.06 -0.01
C ALA A 200 -15.32 -23.57 0.28
N LYS A 201 -15.46 -22.37 0.88
CA LYS A 201 -16.77 -21.74 1.10
C LYS A 201 -17.47 -21.37 -0.21
N ILE A 202 -16.73 -20.86 -1.19
CA ILE A 202 -17.27 -20.57 -2.53
C ILE A 202 -17.76 -21.85 -3.21
N ASN A 203 -16.97 -22.93 -3.16
CA ASN A 203 -17.33 -24.21 -3.75
C ASN A 203 -18.58 -24.80 -3.08
N ALA A 204 -18.65 -24.77 -1.74
CA ALA A 204 -19.83 -25.21 -0.98
C ALA A 204 -21.09 -24.43 -1.38
N ALA A 205 -21.00 -23.11 -1.52
CA ALA A 205 -22.12 -22.26 -1.94
C ALA A 205 -22.54 -22.50 -3.40
N SER A 206 -21.58 -22.82 -4.28
CA SER A 206 -21.84 -23.12 -5.69
C SER A 206 -22.74 -24.35 -5.86
N HIS A 207 -22.62 -25.37 -4.99
CA HIS A 207 -23.51 -26.53 -5.00
C HIS A 207 -24.98 -26.19 -4.70
N LEU A 208 -25.20 -25.23 -3.81
CA LEU A 208 -26.53 -24.83 -3.36
C LEU A 208 -27.29 -24.00 -4.41
N CYS A 209 -26.61 -23.50 -5.45
CA CYS A 209 -27.23 -22.72 -6.52
C CYS A 209 -28.06 -23.56 -7.50
N GLY A 210 -27.98 -24.89 -7.46
CA GLY A 210 -28.80 -25.78 -8.29
C GLY A 210 -28.51 -25.69 -9.80
N THR A 211 -29.33 -26.41 -10.60
CA THR A 211 -29.20 -26.57 -12.07
C THR A 211 -29.69 -25.36 -12.90
N SER A 212 -30.11 -24.25 -12.28
CA SER A 212 -30.72 -23.11 -12.98
C SER A 212 -29.72 -22.07 -13.49
N GLY A 213 -28.43 -22.20 -13.17
CA GLY A 213 -27.36 -21.32 -13.63
C GLY A 213 -26.06 -22.08 -13.86
N TYR A 214 -25.12 -21.47 -14.57
CA TYR A 214 -23.78 -22.01 -14.79
C TYR A 214 -22.96 -21.91 -13.48
N PRO A 215 -22.75 -23.00 -12.71
CA PRO A 215 -22.15 -22.91 -11.37
C PRO A 215 -20.72 -22.38 -11.39
N TRP A 216 -20.01 -22.59 -12.50
CA TRP A 216 -18.67 -22.05 -12.71
C TRP A 216 -18.68 -20.51 -12.79
N VAL A 217 -19.72 -19.88 -13.37
CA VAL A 217 -19.87 -18.41 -13.42
C VAL A 217 -20.00 -17.85 -12.02
N PHE A 218 -20.77 -18.52 -11.15
CA PHE A 218 -20.91 -18.14 -9.74
C PHE A 218 -19.55 -18.17 -9.02
N ARG A 219 -18.80 -19.27 -9.15
CA ARG A 219 -17.48 -19.42 -8.51
C ARG A 219 -16.50 -18.34 -8.98
N GLU A 220 -16.41 -18.15 -10.29
CA GLU A 220 -15.53 -17.17 -10.90
C GLU A 220 -15.90 -15.74 -10.51
N SER A 221 -17.20 -15.42 -10.41
CA SER A 221 -17.64 -14.11 -9.95
C SER A 221 -17.15 -13.81 -8.53
N TYR A 222 -17.22 -14.79 -7.62
CA TYR A 222 -16.74 -14.62 -6.25
C TYR A 222 -15.21 -14.58 -6.14
N GLN A 223 -14.49 -15.39 -6.92
CA GLN A 223 -13.03 -15.32 -7.00
C GLN A 223 -12.56 -13.94 -7.49
N ARG A 224 -13.21 -13.42 -8.53
CA ARG A 224 -12.96 -12.06 -9.05
C ARG A 224 -13.26 -10.99 -8.01
N LEU A 225 -14.36 -11.10 -7.25
CA LEU A 225 -14.66 -10.18 -6.15
C LEU A 225 -13.53 -10.12 -5.12
N ALA A 226 -13.04 -11.28 -4.66
CA ALA A 226 -11.95 -11.35 -3.71
C ALA A 226 -10.66 -10.70 -4.24
N VAL A 227 -10.27 -11.05 -5.46
CA VAL A 227 -9.04 -10.55 -6.08
C VAL A 227 -9.12 -9.05 -6.41
N PHE A 228 -10.25 -8.57 -6.93
CA PHE A 228 -10.42 -7.15 -7.27
C PHE A 228 -10.59 -6.27 -6.03
N GLN A 229 -11.20 -6.77 -4.95
CA GLN A 229 -11.20 -6.04 -3.69
C GLN A 229 -9.78 -5.88 -3.14
N PHE A 230 -8.94 -6.92 -3.23
CA PHE A 230 -7.56 -6.84 -2.82
C PHE A 230 -6.73 -5.91 -3.73
N LYS A 231 -6.93 -5.98 -5.05
CA LYS A 231 -6.34 -5.03 -6.01
C LYS A 231 -6.71 -3.58 -5.68
N LEU A 232 -7.99 -3.32 -5.37
CA LEU A 232 -8.44 -2.01 -4.92
C LEU A 232 -7.76 -1.58 -3.62
N HIS A 233 -7.63 -2.49 -2.65
CA HIS A 233 -6.91 -2.21 -1.40
C HIS A 233 -5.47 -1.74 -1.66
N LEU A 234 -4.74 -2.41 -2.55
CA LEU A 234 -3.38 -2.02 -2.92
C LEU A 234 -3.32 -0.65 -3.62
N ILE A 235 -4.27 -0.37 -4.52
CA ILE A 235 -4.35 0.93 -5.19
C ILE A 235 -4.61 2.04 -4.17
N LEU A 236 -5.60 1.86 -3.29
CA LEU A 236 -5.89 2.82 -2.23
C LEU A 236 -4.70 3.01 -1.30
N GLN A 237 -4.01 1.93 -0.92
CA GLN A 237 -2.80 1.98 -0.09
C GLN A 237 -1.71 2.81 -0.75
N ALA A 238 -1.47 2.60 -2.05
CA ALA A 238 -0.47 3.36 -2.80
C ALA A 238 -0.84 4.86 -2.86
N VAL A 239 -2.08 5.18 -3.24
CA VAL A 239 -2.57 6.57 -3.29
C VAL A 239 -2.44 7.23 -1.92
N PHE A 240 -2.82 6.53 -0.86
CA PHE A 240 -2.82 7.10 0.48
C PHE A 240 -1.40 7.29 1.04
N ILE A 241 -0.46 6.36 0.81
CA ILE A 241 0.95 6.57 1.18
C ILE A 241 1.53 7.80 0.46
N THR A 242 1.11 8.07 -0.77
CA THR A 242 1.58 9.27 -1.50
C THR A 242 1.01 10.58 -0.94
N ILE A 243 -0.21 10.56 -0.41
CA ILE A 243 -0.86 11.77 0.14
C ILE A 243 -0.51 11.95 1.63
N TYR A 244 -0.47 10.87 2.40
CA TYR A 244 -0.22 10.84 3.85
C TYR A 244 0.84 9.79 4.22
N PRO A 245 2.15 10.09 4.09
CA PRO A 245 3.23 9.12 4.28
C PRO A 245 3.29 8.49 5.67
N ALA A 246 2.73 9.16 6.69
CA ALA A 246 2.71 8.71 8.08
C ALA A 246 1.57 7.73 8.39
N LEU A 247 0.56 7.62 7.52
CA LEU A 247 -0.61 6.78 7.75
C LEU A 247 -0.56 5.60 6.77
N ARG A 248 -0.45 4.37 7.30
CA ARG A 248 -0.70 3.16 6.52
C ARG A 248 -2.18 2.83 6.61
N ILE A 249 -2.84 2.57 5.48
CA ILE A 249 -4.14 1.89 5.51
C ILE A 249 -3.93 0.56 6.25
N SER A 250 -4.91 0.23 7.09
CA SER A 250 -4.93 -0.91 7.99
C SER A 250 -4.22 -2.16 7.45
N ARG A 251 -3.41 -2.84 8.28
CA ARG A 251 -2.74 -4.13 7.97
C ARG A 251 -3.71 -5.31 7.77
N ASN A 252 -5.01 -5.04 7.67
CA ASN A 252 -6.05 -6.05 7.70
C ASN A 252 -6.19 -6.85 6.39
N ALA A 253 -5.50 -6.46 5.31
CA ALA A 253 -5.50 -7.19 4.05
C ALA A 253 -4.07 -7.57 3.66
N GLU A 254 -3.76 -8.85 3.79
CA GLU A 254 -2.47 -9.46 3.46
C GLU A 254 -2.67 -10.51 2.36
N PRO A 255 -1.66 -10.79 1.51
CA PRO A 255 -1.80 -11.82 0.47
C PRO A 255 -2.26 -13.19 0.99
N ALA A 256 -1.92 -13.53 2.24
CA ALA A 256 -2.36 -14.76 2.92
C ALA A 256 -3.89 -14.88 3.05
N MET A 257 -4.63 -13.77 2.97
CA MET A 257 -6.08 -13.80 2.98
C MET A 257 -6.66 -14.39 1.69
N LEU A 258 -5.98 -14.26 0.55
CA LEU A 258 -6.46 -14.69 -0.76
C LEU A 258 -6.34 -16.22 -0.93
N ARG A 259 -7.15 -16.97 -0.18
CA ARG A 259 -7.30 -18.43 -0.29
C ARG A 259 -8.27 -18.81 -1.42
N VAL A 260 -8.21 -18.07 -2.52
CA VAL A 260 -8.97 -18.29 -3.75
C VAL A 260 -8.02 -18.63 -4.89
N LYS A 261 -8.52 -19.35 -5.89
CA LYS A 261 -7.75 -19.64 -7.11
C LYS A 261 -7.55 -18.38 -7.96
N VAL A 262 -6.47 -18.34 -8.75
CA VAL A 262 -6.27 -17.32 -9.78
C VAL A 262 -7.46 -17.36 -10.75
N PRO A 263 -8.15 -16.22 -11.01
CA PRO A 263 -9.31 -16.21 -11.89
C PRO A 263 -8.94 -16.57 -13.34
N MET A 264 -9.92 -17.03 -14.12
CA MET A 264 -9.68 -17.35 -15.52
C MET A 264 -9.25 -16.12 -16.36
N PRO A 265 -8.52 -16.31 -17.47
CA PRO A 265 -8.24 -15.25 -18.43
C PRO A 265 -9.51 -14.58 -18.95
N LEU A 266 -9.43 -13.27 -19.24
CA LEU A 266 -10.59 -12.47 -19.70
C LEU A 266 -11.28 -13.06 -20.94
N MET A 267 -10.52 -13.61 -21.88
CA MET A 267 -11.08 -14.20 -23.10
C MET A 267 -11.98 -15.42 -22.83
N MET A 268 -11.71 -16.16 -21.75
CA MET A 268 -12.56 -17.28 -21.32
C MET A 268 -13.76 -16.76 -20.53
N TRP A 269 -13.54 -15.73 -19.70
CA TRP A 269 -14.59 -15.11 -18.90
C TRP A 269 -15.66 -14.41 -19.72
N ASP A 270 -15.31 -13.78 -20.84
CA ASP A 270 -16.28 -13.13 -21.73
C ASP A 270 -16.85 -14.11 -22.78
N GLY A 271 -16.44 -15.38 -22.75
CA GLY A 271 -16.91 -16.40 -23.67
C GLY A 271 -18.34 -16.87 -23.37
N PRO A 272 -19.01 -17.53 -24.33
CA PRO A 272 -20.36 -18.07 -24.14
C PRO A 272 -20.40 -19.06 -22.98
N ALA A 273 -21.37 -18.92 -22.09
CA ALA A 273 -21.37 -19.65 -20.84
C ALA A 273 -21.64 -21.15 -21.03
N ALA A 274 -22.41 -21.48 -22.06
CA ALA A 274 -22.65 -22.85 -22.51
C ALA A 274 -21.39 -23.54 -23.04
N GLN A 275 -20.45 -22.80 -23.63
CA GLN A 275 -19.25 -23.38 -24.27
C GLN A 275 -18.31 -24.04 -23.25
N TRP A 276 -18.36 -23.58 -22.00
CA TRP A 276 -17.52 -24.09 -20.92
C TRP A 276 -18.25 -25.06 -19.98
N PHE A 277 -19.54 -25.32 -20.25
CA PHE A 277 -20.33 -26.29 -19.49
C PHE A 277 -19.80 -27.71 -19.71
N GLY A 278 -19.39 -28.38 -18.63
CA GLY A 278 -18.79 -29.73 -18.68
C GLY A 278 -17.29 -29.78 -19.04
N MET A 279 -16.70 -28.66 -19.50
CA MET A 279 -15.25 -28.54 -19.74
C MET A 279 -14.47 -28.15 -18.47
N ILE A 280 -15.13 -27.39 -17.58
CA ILE A 280 -14.62 -27.07 -16.25
C ILE A 280 -15.33 -28.01 -15.29
N PRO A 281 -14.61 -28.82 -14.47
CA PRO A 281 -15.26 -29.70 -13.52
C PRO A 281 -16.18 -28.86 -12.62
N THR A 282 -17.47 -29.11 -12.73
CA THR A 282 -18.48 -28.41 -11.90
C THR A 282 -18.66 -29.09 -10.56
N ASP A 283 -18.27 -30.37 -10.47
CA ASP A 283 -18.27 -31.19 -9.27
C ASP A 283 -17.01 -30.94 -8.42
N PRO A 284 -17.14 -30.40 -7.21
CA PRO A 284 -16.06 -30.19 -6.26
C PRO A 284 -15.33 -31.45 -5.82
N GLU A 285 -15.95 -32.64 -5.88
CA GLU A 285 -15.23 -33.90 -5.61
C GLU A 285 -14.21 -34.22 -6.73
N LEU A 286 -14.44 -33.72 -7.95
CA LEU A 286 -13.50 -33.79 -9.08
C LEU A 286 -12.52 -32.60 -9.14
N LEU A 287 -12.65 -31.64 -8.22
CA LEU A 287 -11.77 -30.47 -8.09
C LEU A 287 -10.80 -30.59 -6.88
N ASP A 288 -10.89 -31.67 -6.10
CA ASP A 288 -10.02 -31.96 -4.94
C ASP A 288 -8.79 -32.82 -5.32
N ASP A 289 -8.53 -33.00 -6.61
CA ASP A 289 -7.30 -33.64 -7.08
C ASP A 289 -6.11 -32.71 -6.76
N GLY A 290 -5.18 -33.21 -5.95
CA GLY A 290 -4.12 -32.46 -5.24
C GLY A 290 -3.14 -31.61 -6.06
N ASP A 291 -3.35 -31.43 -7.37
CA ASP A 291 -2.63 -30.47 -8.23
C ASP A 291 -3.30 -29.08 -8.25
N ASP A 292 -4.58 -28.97 -7.86
CA ASP A 292 -5.38 -27.73 -7.91
C ASP A 292 -5.02 -26.69 -6.84
N ASP A 293 -4.26 -27.13 -5.83
CA ASP A 293 -3.69 -26.29 -4.76
C ASP A 293 -2.59 -25.34 -5.26
N VAL A 294 -2.01 -25.63 -6.43
CA VAL A 294 -0.92 -24.85 -7.03
C VAL A 294 -1.38 -23.47 -7.50
N LEU A 295 -2.68 -23.30 -7.79
CA LEU A 295 -3.26 -22.05 -8.29
C LEU A 295 -3.94 -21.19 -7.21
N VAL A 296 -3.89 -21.61 -5.94
CA VAL A 296 -4.39 -20.79 -4.83
C VAL A 296 -3.40 -19.66 -4.53
N ILE A 297 -3.86 -18.41 -4.61
CA ILE A 297 -2.99 -17.23 -4.56
C ILE A 297 -2.14 -17.19 -3.28
N SER A 298 -2.73 -17.46 -2.12
CA SER A 298 -1.98 -17.48 -0.84
C SER A 298 -0.87 -18.52 -0.84
N LYS A 299 -1.12 -19.74 -1.35
CA LYS A 299 -0.12 -20.82 -1.44
C LYS A 299 0.99 -20.48 -2.43
N MET A 300 0.64 -19.82 -3.54
CA MET A 300 1.63 -19.30 -4.50
C MET A 300 2.54 -18.26 -3.85
N CYS A 301 1.99 -17.37 -3.01
CA CYS A 301 2.76 -16.39 -2.26
C CYS A 301 3.71 -17.07 -1.27
N ASP A 302 3.22 -18.02 -0.47
CA ASP A 302 4.03 -18.76 0.49
C ASP A 302 5.20 -19.47 -0.21
N LYS A 303 4.92 -20.13 -1.35
CA LYS A 303 5.93 -20.80 -2.17
C LYS A 303 6.95 -19.83 -2.75
N ALA A 304 6.53 -18.66 -3.22
CA ALA A 304 7.41 -17.62 -3.74
C ALA A 304 8.35 -17.06 -2.66
N ILE A 305 7.82 -16.85 -1.44
CA ILE A 305 8.61 -16.42 -0.28
C ILE A 305 9.63 -17.49 0.10
N MET A 306 9.20 -18.75 0.23
CA MET A 306 10.10 -19.86 0.59
C MET A 306 11.22 -20.07 -0.44
N MET A 307 10.94 -19.87 -1.73
CA MET A 307 11.92 -20.05 -2.81
C MET A 307 12.75 -18.79 -3.09
N MET A 308 12.38 -17.63 -2.54
CA MET A 308 12.94 -16.32 -2.90
C MET A 308 12.95 -16.08 -4.42
N ASP A 309 11.94 -16.62 -5.12
CA ASP A 309 11.77 -16.59 -6.57
C ASP A 309 10.33 -16.22 -6.90
N ASN A 310 10.12 -15.42 -7.96
CA ASN A 310 8.79 -15.02 -8.40
C ASN A 310 8.12 -16.03 -9.34
N LYS A 311 8.83 -17.09 -9.77
CA LYS A 311 8.27 -18.15 -10.64
C LYS A 311 6.95 -18.74 -10.12
N PRO A 312 6.75 -19.00 -8.82
CA PRO A 312 5.46 -19.50 -8.32
C PRO A 312 4.31 -18.51 -8.52
N LEU A 313 4.58 -17.21 -8.65
CA LEU A 313 3.59 -16.17 -8.93
C LEU A 313 3.31 -15.96 -10.43
N LEU A 314 3.96 -16.72 -11.32
CA LEU A 314 3.83 -16.53 -12.77
C LEU A 314 2.37 -16.57 -13.27
N PRO A 315 1.51 -17.50 -12.82
CA PRO A 315 0.09 -17.48 -13.22
C PRO A 315 -0.62 -16.16 -12.86
N LEU A 316 -0.33 -15.62 -11.67
CA LEU A 316 -0.91 -14.36 -11.21
C LEU A 316 -0.34 -13.17 -11.99
N LEU A 317 0.97 -13.17 -12.28
CA LEU A 317 1.65 -12.16 -13.10
C LEU A 317 1.16 -12.16 -14.55
N SER A 318 0.81 -13.33 -15.08
CA SER A 318 0.21 -13.49 -16.41
C SER A 318 -1.23 -13.00 -16.44
N TRP A 319 -1.98 -13.18 -15.35
CA TRP A 319 -3.37 -12.71 -15.23
C TRP A 319 -3.45 -11.19 -15.03
N ASP A 320 -2.73 -10.65 -14.04
CA ASP A 320 -2.59 -9.21 -13.79
C ASP A 320 -1.17 -8.90 -13.31
N ARG A 321 -0.37 -8.34 -14.22
CA ARG A 321 1.03 -8.02 -13.96
C ARG A 321 1.21 -7.04 -12.80
N CYS A 322 0.35 -6.03 -12.68
CA CYS A 322 0.45 -5.02 -11.64
C CYS A 322 0.18 -5.63 -10.27
N LEU A 323 -0.86 -6.46 -10.16
CA LEU A 323 -1.20 -7.18 -8.94
C LEU A 323 -0.09 -8.14 -8.52
N GLY A 324 0.41 -8.98 -9.44
CA GLY A 324 1.47 -9.94 -9.13
C GLY A 324 2.76 -9.26 -8.65
N MET A 325 3.16 -8.15 -9.26
CA MET A 325 4.33 -7.38 -8.83
C MET A 325 4.08 -6.68 -7.48
N ALA A 326 2.89 -6.12 -7.27
CA ALA A 326 2.53 -5.46 -6.02
C ALA A 326 2.45 -6.42 -4.83
N ILE A 327 2.17 -7.70 -5.06
CA ILE A 327 2.26 -8.75 -4.04
C ILE A 327 3.73 -9.17 -3.80
N TRP A 328 4.55 -9.23 -4.85
CA TRP A 328 5.95 -9.66 -4.73
C TRP A 328 6.85 -8.64 -4.01
N PHE A 329 6.79 -7.36 -4.39
CA PHE A 329 7.74 -6.34 -3.91
C PHE A 329 7.69 -6.05 -2.40
N PRO A 330 6.52 -5.89 -1.74
CA PRO A 330 6.46 -5.68 -0.30
C PRO A 330 7.01 -6.87 0.49
N ASN A 331 6.78 -8.09 0.00
CA ASN A 331 7.32 -9.31 0.61
C ASN A 331 8.87 -9.38 0.52
N MET A 332 9.49 -8.70 -0.45
CA MET A 332 10.95 -8.48 -0.45
C MET A 332 11.39 -7.48 0.64
N GLY A 333 10.61 -6.43 0.89
CA GLY A 333 10.96 -5.38 1.86
C GLY A 333 11.07 -5.87 3.31
N ASP A 334 10.25 -6.86 3.67
CA ASP A 334 10.27 -7.51 4.99
C ASP A 334 11.33 -8.62 5.11
N THR A 335 11.93 -9.07 4.00
CA THR A 335 13.04 -10.05 4.00
C THR A 335 14.43 -9.40 3.98
N VAL A 336 14.54 -8.10 3.64
CA VAL A 336 15.80 -7.36 3.75
C VAL A 336 16.08 -7.03 5.21
N ASN A 337 17.10 -7.67 5.78
CA ASN A 337 17.59 -7.33 7.11
C ASN A 337 18.28 -5.96 7.07
N TRP A 338 17.51 -4.89 7.26
CA TRP A 338 17.99 -3.50 7.28
C TRP A 338 19.13 -3.26 8.29
N THR A 339 19.20 -4.08 9.34
CA THR A 339 20.31 -4.07 10.30
C THR A 339 21.63 -4.46 9.65
N ARG A 340 21.62 -5.50 8.79
CA ARG A 340 22.80 -5.96 8.05
C ARG A 340 23.21 -4.95 6.98
N VAL A 341 22.24 -4.33 6.30
CA VAL A 341 22.52 -3.24 5.35
C VAL A 341 23.20 -2.07 6.07
N LEU A 342 22.65 -1.65 7.21
CA LEU A 342 23.22 -0.57 8.02
C LEU A 342 24.63 -0.91 8.52
N GLN A 343 24.85 -2.15 8.98
CA GLN A 343 26.16 -2.64 9.42
C GLN A 343 27.19 -2.62 8.28
N LEU A 344 26.82 -3.10 7.10
CA LEU A 344 27.71 -3.10 5.93
C LEU A 344 28.06 -1.68 5.48
N VAL A 345 27.07 -0.81 5.32
CA VAL A 345 27.28 0.59 4.93
C VAL A 345 28.20 1.30 5.93
N ASN A 346 28.00 1.03 7.22
CA ASN A 346 28.82 1.65 8.26
C ASN A 346 30.28 1.17 8.26
N VAL A 347 30.50 -0.14 8.08
CA VAL A 347 31.85 -0.70 7.97
C VAL A 347 32.56 -0.14 6.73
N VAL A 348 31.87 -0.02 5.60
CA VAL A 348 32.42 0.61 4.39
C VAL A 348 32.74 2.08 4.62
N GLY A 349 31.86 2.83 5.30
CA GLY A 349 32.11 4.22 5.66
C GLY A 349 33.34 4.40 6.57
N ALA A 350 33.49 3.54 7.58
CA ALA A 350 34.66 3.53 8.45
C ALA A 350 35.94 3.13 7.70
N ALA A 351 35.86 2.14 6.80
CA ALA A 351 36.98 1.70 5.97
C ALA A 351 37.43 2.79 4.99
N HIS A 352 36.47 3.52 4.41
CA HIS A 352 36.76 4.69 3.59
C HIS A 352 37.50 5.77 4.38
N LEU A 353 37.09 6.06 5.63
CA LEU A 353 37.80 7.02 6.47
C LEU A 353 39.22 6.54 6.82
N ALA A 354 39.41 5.25 7.12
CA ALA A 354 40.73 4.67 7.36
C ALA A 354 41.64 4.81 6.12
N GLY A 355 41.08 4.57 4.93
CA GLY A 355 41.75 4.79 3.65
C GLY A 355 42.09 6.26 3.38
N TYR A 356 41.20 7.18 3.75
CA TYR A 356 41.43 8.62 3.68
C TYR A 356 42.63 9.04 4.55
N HIS A 357 42.71 8.56 5.79
CA HIS A 357 43.87 8.82 6.66
C HIS A 357 45.16 8.21 6.09
N TRP A 358 45.10 6.98 5.58
CA TRP A 358 46.26 6.35 4.94
C TRP A 358 46.76 7.17 3.74
N ALA A 359 45.85 7.66 2.89
CA ALA A 359 46.21 8.50 1.75
C ALA A 359 46.78 9.86 2.19
N SER A 360 46.25 10.45 3.27
CA SER A 360 46.79 11.67 3.85
C SER A 360 48.24 11.47 4.31
N ASP A 361 48.53 10.38 5.02
CA ASP A 361 49.86 10.07 5.55
C ASP A 361 50.88 9.67 4.46
N GLN A 362 50.52 8.72 3.59
CA GLN A 362 51.44 8.07 2.65
C GLN A 362 51.59 8.82 1.34
N ILE A 363 50.58 9.58 0.92
CA ILE A 363 50.59 10.29 -0.36
C ILE A 363 50.77 11.79 -0.10
N ALA A 364 49.81 12.43 0.55
CA ALA A 364 49.79 13.89 0.69
C ALA A 364 50.97 14.38 1.54
N MET A 365 51.09 13.90 2.78
CA MET A 365 52.14 14.34 3.69
C MET A 365 53.53 13.86 3.26
N HIS A 366 53.65 12.69 2.63
CA HIS A 366 54.92 12.25 2.06
C HIS A 366 55.44 13.23 1.00
N ASN A 367 54.58 13.66 0.07
CA ASN A 367 54.95 14.63 -0.97
C ASN A 367 55.22 16.01 -0.38
N ILE A 368 54.42 16.46 0.59
CA ILE A 368 54.63 17.74 1.28
C ILE A 368 56.01 17.80 1.94
N LEU A 369 56.44 16.73 2.60
CA LEU A 369 57.72 16.69 3.33
C LEU A 369 58.96 16.65 2.42
N GLN A 370 58.80 16.39 1.12
CA GLN A 370 59.89 16.47 0.14
C GLN A 370 60.12 17.89 -0.39
N LEU A 371 59.18 18.80 -0.15
CA LEU A 371 59.30 20.19 -0.57
C LEU A 371 60.40 20.91 0.22
N ARG A 372 61.08 21.84 -0.45
CA ARG A 372 62.17 22.66 0.11
C ARG A 372 61.76 24.10 0.41
N ASP A 373 60.47 24.38 0.29
CA ASP A 373 59.89 25.70 0.46
C ASP A 373 58.81 25.64 1.56
N LYS A 374 58.98 26.47 2.59
CA LYS A 374 58.09 26.47 3.76
C LYS A 374 56.69 27.00 3.43
N ASP A 375 56.56 27.91 2.48
CA ASP A 375 55.29 28.52 2.11
C ASP A 375 54.46 27.51 1.34
N ILE A 376 55.09 26.77 0.43
CA ILE A 376 54.43 25.69 -0.33
C ILE A 376 54.03 24.54 0.61
N ILE A 377 54.87 24.14 1.56
CA ILE A 377 54.51 23.13 2.59
C ILE A 377 53.24 23.54 3.33
N THR A 378 53.22 24.78 3.81
CA THR A 378 52.12 25.30 4.62
C THR A 378 50.83 25.40 3.82
N GLN A 379 50.90 25.87 2.56
CA GLN A 379 49.72 25.96 1.67
C GLN A 379 49.17 24.59 1.28
N GLN A 380 50.03 23.62 0.96
CA GLN A 380 49.59 22.27 0.57
C GLN A 380 48.97 21.53 1.76
N TRP A 381 49.56 21.65 2.95
CA TRP A 381 48.98 21.15 4.19
C TRP A 381 47.61 21.78 4.48
N PHE A 382 47.51 23.12 4.36
CA PHE A 382 46.26 23.85 4.64
C PHE A 382 45.11 23.38 3.76
N ARG A 383 45.35 23.12 2.46
CA ARG A 383 44.31 22.59 1.55
C ARG A 383 43.75 21.25 2.02
N GLY A 384 44.62 20.34 2.45
CA GLY A 384 44.18 19.05 3.01
C GLY A 384 43.45 19.22 4.35
N TRP A 385 43.94 20.10 5.21
CA TRP A 385 43.33 20.40 6.51
C TRP A 385 41.95 21.06 6.38
N ASP A 386 41.77 22.01 5.46
CA ASP A 386 40.52 22.76 5.26
C ASP A 386 39.37 21.87 4.80
N PHE A 387 39.66 20.87 3.96
CA PHE A 387 38.70 19.82 3.66
C PHE A 387 38.46 18.91 4.88
N GLY A 388 39.55 18.45 5.52
CA GLY A 388 39.51 17.49 6.62
C GLY A 388 38.76 17.98 7.87
N ARG A 389 38.75 19.28 8.15
CA ARG A 389 38.08 19.84 9.34
C ARG A 389 36.54 19.75 9.28
N VAL A 390 35.97 19.67 8.08
CA VAL A 390 34.53 19.49 7.88
C VAL A 390 34.21 18.01 7.71
N TYR A 391 34.98 17.33 6.86
CA TYR A 391 34.75 15.93 6.51
C TYR A 391 35.00 14.96 7.68
N GLY A 392 36.11 15.14 8.39
CA GLY A 392 36.56 14.23 9.45
C GLY A 392 35.55 14.08 10.60
N PRO A 393 35.11 15.17 11.26
CA PRO A 393 34.15 15.08 12.35
C PRO A 393 32.82 14.44 11.94
N ALA A 394 32.31 14.76 10.75
CA ALA A 394 31.04 14.20 10.24
C ALA A 394 31.12 12.68 10.09
N MET A 395 32.21 12.17 9.49
CA MET A 395 32.42 10.74 9.31
C MET A 395 32.64 10.01 10.64
N VAL A 396 33.46 10.57 11.53
CA VAL A 396 33.77 9.96 12.83
C VAL A 396 32.51 9.86 13.71
N ILE A 397 31.75 10.95 13.82
CA ILE A 397 30.53 10.97 14.64
C ILE A 397 29.48 10.03 14.04
N GLY A 398 29.24 10.13 12.72
CA GLY A 398 28.24 9.30 12.05
C GLY A 398 28.51 7.81 12.22
N THR A 399 29.76 7.39 11.97
CA THR A 399 30.13 5.97 12.08
C THR A 399 30.14 5.47 13.52
N ALA A 400 30.62 6.28 14.48
CA ALA A 400 30.57 5.96 15.91
C ALA A 400 29.14 5.78 16.41
N SER A 401 28.22 6.68 16.03
CA SER A 401 26.81 6.62 16.40
C SER A 401 26.13 5.38 15.85
N VAL A 402 26.39 5.01 14.58
CA VAL A 402 25.79 3.80 13.99
C VAL A 402 26.33 2.53 14.65
N PHE A 403 27.62 2.43 14.94
CA PHE A 403 28.15 1.30 15.72
C PHE A 403 27.56 1.22 17.14
N GLY A 404 27.38 2.38 17.79
CA GLY A 404 26.76 2.44 19.12
C GLY A 404 25.29 1.99 19.09
N PHE A 405 24.54 2.40 18.06
CA PHE A 405 23.17 1.93 17.83
C PHE A 405 23.11 0.42 17.58
N LEU A 406 24.01 -0.11 16.75
CA LEU A 406 24.10 -1.56 16.50
C LEU A 406 24.43 -2.34 17.76
N ALA A 407 25.38 -1.86 18.58
CA ALA A 407 25.70 -2.47 19.87
C ALA A 407 24.48 -2.46 20.81
N TRP A 408 23.80 -1.32 20.94
CA TRP A 408 22.59 -1.23 21.75
C TRP A 408 21.50 -2.21 21.27
N LYS A 409 21.30 -2.32 19.96
CA LYS A 409 20.32 -3.23 19.35
C LYS A 409 20.67 -4.71 19.54
N ASP A 410 21.94 -5.08 19.43
CA ASP A 410 22.40 -6.47 19.60
C ASP A 410 22.19 -6.98 21.04
N GLY A 411 22.26 -6.08 22.03
CA GLY A 411 22.12 -6.40 23.45
C GLY A 411 23.34 -7.13 24.04
N THR A 412 23.52 -7.06 25.35
CA THR A 412 24.75 -7.54 26.04
C THR A 412 25.01 -9.04 25.95
N GLN A 413 24.00 -9.82 25.55
CA GLN A 413 24.11 -11.28 25.37
C GLN A 413 24.62 -11.69 23.98
N SER A 414 24.62 -10.77 23.01
CA SER A 414 25.09 -11.06 21.65
C SER A 414 26.62 -11.08 21.58
N PRO A 415 27.24 -12.04 20.88
CA PRO A 415 28.68 -12.04 20.64
C PRO A 415 29.16 -10.84 19.81
N SER A 416 28.26 -10.21 19.03
CA SER A 416 28.57 -9.01 18.23
C SER A 416 28.58 -7.71 19.04
N PHE A 417 27.94 -7.70 20.21
CA PHE A 417 27.81 -6.53 21.09
C PHE A 417 29.16 -5.89 21.40
N ILE A 418 30.11 -6.69 21.91
CA ILE A 418 31.39 -6.18 22.38
C ILE A 418 32.21 -5.56 21.25
N TYR A 419 32.09 -6.09 20.03
CA TYR A 419 32.82 -5.63 18.86
C TYR A 419 32.19 -4.36 18.27
N ASN A 420 30.86 -4.28 18.19
CA ASN A 420 30.17 -3.04 17.80
C ASN A 420 30.41 -1.92 18.82
N LEU A 421 30.43 -2.24 20.12
CA LEU A 421 30.76 -1.27 21.17
C LEU A 421 32.21 -0.80 21.06
N ALA A 422 33.16 -1.72 20.88
CA ALA A 422 34.57 -1.38 20.69
C ALA A 422 34.77 -0.48 19.46
N ALA A 423 34.13 -0.80 18.33
CA ALA A 423 34.19 0.02 17.12
C ALA A 423 33.63 1.43 17.36
N SER A 424 32.50 1.56 18.06
CA SER A 424 31.91 2.84 18.44
C SER A 424 32.85 3.69 19.31
N VAL A 425 33.43 3.09 20.35
CA VAL A 425 34.36 3.78 21.26
C VAL A 425 35.64 4.20 20.54
N LEU A 426 36.22 3.31 19.72
CA LEU A 426 37.44 3.61 18.97
C LEU A 426 37.24 4.77 17.99
N MET A 427 36.12 4.79 17.25
CA MET A 427 35.77 5.93 16.38
C MET A 427 35.50 7.18 17.22
N GLY A 428 34.68 7.09 18.27
CA GLY A 428 34.38 8.21 19.15
C GLY A 428 35.63 8.85 19.77
N PHE A 429 36.66 8.05 20.08
CA PHE A 429 37.90 8.54 20.68
C PHE A 429 38.80 9.32 19.70
N VAL A 430 38.60 9.21 18.39
CA VAL A 430 39.32 10.01 17.38
C VAL A 430 39.09 11.51 17.61
N GLY A 431 37.88 11.91 18.01
CA GLY A 431 37.54 13.31 18.30
C GLY A 431 38.37 13.91 19.44
N PRO A 432 38.25 13.39 20.68
CA PRO A 432 39.03 13.84 21.83
C PRO A 432 40.55 13.77 21.58
N TYR A 433 41.03 12.70 20.94
CA TYR A 433 42.44 12.58 20.57
C TYR A 433 42.90 13.73 19.67
N THR A 434 42.11 14.05 18.65
CA THR A 434 42.41 15.14 17.71
C THR A 434 42.47 16.48 18.42
N GLN A 435 41.51 16.76 19.31
CA GLN A 435 41.47 18.00 20.08
C GLN A 435 42.68 18.17 20.99
N ILE A 436 43.09 17.11 21.69
CA ILE A 436 44.17 17.20 22.69
C ILE A 436 45.55 17.20 22.04
N ARG A 437 45.75 16.41 20.97
CA ARG A 437 47.09 16.14 20.43
C ARG A 437 47.35 16.84 19.11
N VAL A 438 46.36 16.90 18.22
CA VAL A 438 46.56 17.41 16.84
C VAL A 438 46.33 18.91 16.75
N PHE A 439 45.33 19.46 17.46
CA PHE A 439 45.03 20.89 17.42
C PHE A 439 46.22 21.79 17.78
N PRO A 440 47.04 21.50 18.80
CA PRO A 440 48.22 22.31 19.09
C PRO A 440 49.24 22.41 17.95
N VAL A 441 49.30 21.40 17.07
CA VAL A 441 50.16 21.42 15.87
C VAL A 441 49.46 22.14 14.72
N ASN A 442 48.14 21.93 14.55
CA ASN A 442 47.33 22.69 13.59
C ASN A 442 47.43 24.19 13.84
N ASP A 443 47.34 24.63 15.10
CA ASP A 443 47.37 26.05 15.45
C ASP A 443 48.68 26.73 15.03
N LYS A 444 49.82 26.02 15.13
CA LYS A 444 51.12 26.50 14.68
C LYS A 444 51.18 26.67 13.16
N LEU A 445 50.71 25.65 12.42
CA LEU A 445 50.69 25.66 10.95
C LEU A 445 49.67 26.67 10.39
N LEU A 446 48.52 26.84 11.06
CA LEU A 446 47.52 27.87 10.72
C LEU A 446 48.06 29.28 10.96
N ALA A 447 48.74 29.51 12.08
CA ALA A 447 49.34 30.81 12.36
C ALA A 447 50.38 31.19 11.29
N GLU A 448 51.17 30.24 10.80
CA GLU A 448 52.10 30.50 9.70
C GLU A 448 51.38 30.67 8.36
N HIS A 449 50.34 29.88 8.07
CA HIS A 449 49.51 30.06 6.87
C HIS A 449 48.89 31.47 6.80
N ASP A 450 48.30 31.92 7.91
CA ASP A 450 47.71 33.25 8.03
C ASP A 450 48.73 34.36 7.80
N ARG A 451 49.97 34.17 8.26
CA ARG A 451 51.06 35.11 8.01
C ARG A 451 51.44 35.16 6.55
N ILE A 452 51.54 34.01 5.86
CA ILE A 452 51.85 33.96 4.43
C ILE A 452 50.75 34.70 3.63
N VAL A 453 49.48 34.45 3.94
CA VAL A 453 48.34 35.09 3.25
C VAL A 453 48.26 36.59 3.53
N LYS A 454 48.55 37.03 4.76
CA LYS A 454 48.51 38.46 5.15
C LYS A 454 49.77 39.23 4.72
N GLY A 455 50.93 38.58 4.72
CA GLY A 455 52.23 39.14 4.33
C GLY A 455 52.32 39.51 2.85
N GLY A 456 51.55 38.84 1.98
CA GLY A 456 51.40 39.24 0.58
C GLY A 456 50.68 40.59 0.37
N LYS A 457 50.13 41.23 1.41
CA LYS A 457 49.36 42.50 1.31
C LYS A 457 50.03 43.72 1.93
N LYS A 458 51.13 43.58 2.67
CA LYS A 458 51.95 44.71 3.15
C LYS A 458 53.41 44.29 3.20
N ALA A 459 54.20 44.84 2.30
CA ALA A 459 55.65 44.83 2.43
C ALA A 459 56.01 45.80 3.57
N ASP A 460 56.15 45.27 4.77
CA ASP A 460 56.97 45.93 5.80
C ASP A 460 57.57 44.91 6.76
N GLU A 461 58.81 45.18 7.11
CA GLU A 461 59.76 44.32 7.79
C GLU A 461 59.41 44.07 9.27
N GLN A 462 59.97 43.00 9.83
CA GLN A 462 60.08 42.68 11.28
C GLN A 462 58.97 41.86 11.97
N ALA A 463 58.59 40.73 11.39
CA ALA A 463 58.35 39.53 12.19
C ALA A 463 58.99 38.34 11.48
N LYS A 464 60.12 37.84 12.00
CA LYS A 464 60.69 36.56 11.52
C LYS A 464 59.63 35.48 11.77
N GLY A 465 58.94 35.05 10.71
CA GLY A 465 58.08 33.87 10.72
C GLY A 465 58.90 32.62 11.04
N ALA A 466 58.23 31.47 11.11
CA ALA A 466 58.93 30.21 11.39
C ALA A 466 59.98 29.93 10.30
N SER A 467 61.12 29.36 10.71
CA SER A 467 62.13 28.83 9.80
C SER A 467 61.57 27.64 9.01
N TYR A 468 62.24 27.31 7.89
CA TYR A 468 61.88 26.14 7.09
C TYR A 468 61.91 24.85 7.93
N GLU A 469 62.94 24.69 8.75
CA GLU A 469 63.15 23.55 9.63
C GLU A 469 62.03 23.42 10.66
N GLU A 470 61.55 24.54 11.23
CA GLU A 470 60.43 24.53 12.18
C GLU A 470 59.12 24.11 11.52
N VAL A 471 58.77 24.68 10.36
CA VAL A 471 57.55 24.32 9.61
C VAL A 471 57.60 22.86 9.19
N ARG A 472 58.75 22.40 8.71
CA ARG A 472 58.97 20.99 8.35
C ARG A 472 58.81 20.08 9.57
N GLN A 473 59.33 20.46 10.73
CA GLN A 473 59.18 19.69 11.95
C GLN A 473 57.71 19.60 12.39
N TRP A 474 56.95 20.69 12.31
CA TRP A 474 55.51 20.65 12.61
C TRP A 474 54.74 19.74 11.65
N ALA A 475 55.08 19.74 10.36
CA ALA A 475 54.49 18.82 9.40
C ALA A 475 54.84 17.35 9.69
N VAL A 476 56.07 17.06 10.13
CA VAL A 476 56.48 15.72 10.59
C VAL A 476 55.70 15.30 11.83
N ASP A 477 55.54 16.20 12.80
CA ASP A 477 54.79 15.94 14.03
C ASP A 477 53.31 15.70 13.71
N TRP A 478 52.73 16.51 12.81
CA TRP A 478 51.36 16.33 12.33
C TRP A 478 51.17 14.95 11.70
N LYS A 479 52.08 14.56 10.81
CA LYS A 479 52.09 13.24 10.15
C LYS A 479 52.10 12.11 11.19
N ARG A 480 52.98 12.19 12.19
CA ARG A 480 53.06 11.20 13.26
C ARG A 480 51.77 11.12 14.07
N LEU A 481 51.11 12.24 14.33
CA LEU A 481 49.86 12.26 15.07
C LEU A 481 48.68 11.73 14.25
N ASP A 482 48.69 11.95 12.92
CA ASP A 482 47.67 11.40 12.03
C ASP A 482 47.73 9.87 11.95
N LEU A 483 48.93 9.28 12.00
CA LEU A 483 49.11 7.83 12.09
C LEU A 483 48.35 7.22 13.28
N HIS A 484 48.26 7.91 14.43
CA HIS A 484 47.47 7.41 15.55
C HIS A 484 45.96 7.43 15.28
N ARG A 485 45.44 8.46 14.58
CA ARG A 485 44.04 8.51 14.16
C ARG A 485 43.72 7.41 13.17
N GLN A 486 44.64 7.15 12.25
CA GLN A 486 44.58 6.04 11.33
C GLN A 486 44.48 4.70 12.07
N MET A 487 45.35 4.45 13.05
CA MET A 487 45.33 3.19 13.82
C MET A 487 44.01 2.98 14.58
N LEU A 488 43.42 4.04 15.14
CA LEU A 488 42.10 3.99 15.78
C LEU A 488 41.00 3.61 14.77
N ALA A 489 40.98 4.27 13.61
CA ALA A 489 40.00 4.00 12.55
C ALA A 489 40.14 2.57 12.00
N PHE A 490 41.36 2.10 11.73
CA PHE A 490 41.59 0.72 11.28
C PHE A 490 41.15 -0.31 12.32
N SER A 491 41.45 -0.07 13.60
CA SER A 491 41.04 -0.96 14.68
C SER A 491 39.50 -1.03 14.79
N ALA A 492 38.82 0.11 14.60
CA ALA A 492 37.36 0.16 14.57
C ALA A 492 36.76 -0.60 13.39
N VAL A 493 37.38 -0.50 12.20
CA VAL A 493 36.96 -1.27 11.00
C VAL A 493 37.10 -2.76 11.23
N VAL A 494 38.24 -3.20 11.79
CA VAL A 494 38.46 -4.63 12.12
C VAL A 494 37.44 -5.11 13.15
N ALA A 495 37.18 -4.33 14.20
CA ALA A 495 36.14 -4.66 15.17
C ALA A 495 34.75 -4.74 14.53
N GLY A 496 34.38 -3.76 13.69
CA GLY A 496 33.10 -3.75 12.98
C GLY A 496 32.93 -4.90 11.99
N LEU A 497 34.01 -5.32 11.31
CA LEU A 497 34.03 -6.51 10.44
C LEU A 497 33.85 -7.79 11.26
N ILE A 498 34.54 -7.93 12.39
CA ILE A 498 34.38 -9.09 13.28
C ILE A 498 32.95 -9.14 13.81
N ALA A 499 32.37 -7.99 14.18
CA ALA A 499 30.97 -7.91 14.58
C ALA A 499 30.06 -8.42 13.46
N ALA A 500 30.25 -7.93 12.22
CA ALA A 500 29.44 -8.33 11.06
C ALA A 500 29.53 -9.82 10.71
N LEU A 501 30.67 -10.45 10.98
CA LEU A 501 30.88 -11.89 10.79
C LEU A 501 30.32 -12.76 11.93
N ARG A 502 29.98 -12.15 13.07
CA ARG A 502 29.46 -12.84 14.26
C ARG A 502 27.97 -12.59 14.53
N THR A 503 27.32 -11.74 13.72
CA THR A 503 25.87 -11.49 13.70
C THR A 503 25.13 -12.48 12.80
#